data_AF-A0A3D6C660-F1
#
_entry.id   AF-A0A3D6C660-F1
#
_cell.length_a   1.000
_cell.length_b   1.000
_cell.length_c   1.000
_cell.angle_alpha   90.00
_cell.angle_beta   90.00
_cell.angle_gamma   90.00
#
_symmetry.space_group_name_H-M   'P 1'
#
loop_
_entity.id
_entity.type
_entity.pdbx_description
1 polymer ?
#
loop_
_entity_poly.entity_id
_entity_poly.type
_entity_poly.pdbx_seq_one_letter_code
_entity_poly.pdbx_strand_id
1 'polypeptide(L)'
;MSLHLEYINDGTAFREIDPMTINPESLTSFSIYERLPLKENQYKFRILLTDPTTIPKQKLLKLLMFWDKVYIHKSQLRIFNRCLKNNIAYILNHDDIDTAKKTDALVTICTNELEQALKANFSSLEVVQKALDSIQSVISQAIEFISDINSLKGLANLIGHDYKTHTHSIKVGWLMTTFVNSNRDLFDIKNRSELKDLLIESMVTGILHDIGKAKIPKNIINKKEALDNQEYIILQSHPTNSLSILIDTDISKSILQAIHYHHENEDGSGYPNGIKEDRIPIMAKICHIADIFDAMTSKRSYKDRKSPYEALKIMTKANPYLETLHKLEKEVKENKRTPITAFVRDKYENKLKRLREKEIIEEEARKRVEKRLKLQDQGMSHCFNADLLRRFIITINKSESFHLSDLID
;
A
#
# COMPACT_ATOMS: atom_id res chain seq x y z
N MET A 1 -4.49 6.15 -43.14
CA MET A 1 -5.79 5.89 -42.48
C MET A 1 -6.25 7.18 -41.84
N SER A 2 -7.47 7.62 -42.12
CA SER A 2 -8.04 8.91 -41.75
C SER A 2 -7.91 9.22 -40.25
N LEU A 3 -7.05 10.18 -39.92
CA LEU A 3 -6.97 10.79 -38.59
C LEU A 3 -8.30 11.50 -38.33
N HIS A 4 -9.20 10.89 -37.56
CA HIS A 4 -10.27 11.66 -36.96
C HIS A 4 -9.60 12.65 -36.00
N LEU A 5 -9.49 13.91 -36.43
CA LEU A 5 -8.95 15.04 -35.64
C LEU A 5 -9.69 15.28 -34.32
N GLU A 6 -10.87 14.66 -34.19
CA GLU A 6 -11.78 14.83 -33.08
C GLU A 6 -12.46 13.49 -32.77
N TYR A 7 -12.46 13.11 -31.49
CA TYR A 7 -13.16 11.93 -30.99
C TYR A 7 -14.34 12.36 -30.13
N ILE A 8 -15.52 11.78 -30.37
CA ILE A 8 -16.66 11.92 -29.45
C ILE A 8 -16.74 10.64 -28.63
N ASN A 9 -16.65 10.78 -27.31
CA ASN A 9 -16.61 9.65 -26.39
C ASN A 9 -17.26 10.05 -25.05
N ASP A 10 -17.75 9.08 -24.30
CA ASP A 10 -18.27 9.25 -22.94
C ASP A 10 -17.18 9.60 -21.89
N GLY A 11 -15.92 9.69 -22.33
CA GLY A 11 -14.75 9.98 -21.52
C GLY A 11 -13.98 8.74 -21.10
N THR A 12 -14.55 7.54 -21.27
CA THR A 12 -13.95 6.29 -20.81
C THR A 12 -12.74 5.86 -21.62
N ALA A 13 -12.57 6.33 -22.86
CA ALA A 13 -11.44 5.97 -23.72
C ALA A 13 -10.15 6.76 -23.43
N PHE A 14 -10.23 7.79 -22.59
CA PHE A 14 -9.12 8.70 -22.30
C PHE A 14 -8.73 8.67 -20.83
N ARG A 15 -7.47 9.02 -20.55
CA ARG A 15 -6.95 9.26 -19.20
C ARG A 15 -6.50 10.72 -19.10
N GLU A 16 -6.98 11.40 -18.07
CA GLU A 16 -6.47 12.71 -17.68
C GLU A 16 -5.04 12.58 -17.14
N ILE A 17 -4.15 13.46 -17.57
CA ILE A 17 -2.78 13.57 -17.08
C ILE A 17 -2.45 15.03 -16.84
N ASP A 18 -1.56 15.26 -15.87
CA ASP A 18 -0.98 16.58 -15.65
C ASP A 18 0.07 16.87 -16.73
N PRO A 19 -0.04 17.98 -17.47
CA PRO A 19 0.92 18.34 -18.52
C PRO A 19 2.37 18.43 -18.03
N MET A 20 2.60 18.87 -16.79
CA MET A 20 3.94 19.03 -16.22
C MET A 20 4.63 17.69 -15.94
N THR A 21 3.91 16.57 -15.96
CA THR A 21 4.52 15.23 -15.88
C THR A 21 5.18 14.79 -17.19
N ILE A 22 5.00 15.54 -18.27
CA ILE A 22 5.60 15.28 -19.57
C ILE A 22 6.99 15.93 -19.62
N ASN A 23 8.06 15.13 -19.49
CA ASN A 23 9.42 15.63 -19.64
C ASN A 23 9.81 15.77 -21.12
N PRO A 24 10.11 16.97 -21.64
CA PRO A 24 10.55 17.19 -23.02
C PRO A 24 11.86 16.52 -23.41
N GLU A 25 12.66 16.06 -22.45
CA GLU A 25 14.00 15.56 -22.70
C GLU A 25 14.08 14.09 -23.09
N SER A 26 13.09 13.27 -22.74
CA SER A 26 13.07 11.84 -23.10
C SER A 26 11.71 11.36 -23.65
N LEU A 27 11.05 12.25 -24.40
CA LEU A 27 9.75 11.97 -25.00
C LEU A 27 9.77 10.81 -25.97
N THR A 28 8.64 10.11 -25.98
CA THR A 28 8.27 9.17 -27.03
C THR A 28 7.02 9.69 -27.74
N SER A 29 6.78 9.23 -28.97
CA SER A 29 5.63 9.68 -29.76
C SER A 29 4.32 9.18 -29.16
N PHE A 30 3.47 10.11 -28.71
CA PHE A 30 2.08 9.87 -28.31
C PHE A 30 1.26 11.15 -28.54
N SER A 31 -0.05 11.04 -28.56
CA SER A 31 -0.93 12.18 -28.86
C SER A 31 -1.53 12.75 -27.59
N ILE A 32 -1.59 14.07 -27.51
CA ILE A 32 -2.13 14.84 -26.39
C ILE A 32 -3.44 15.46 -26.85
N TYR A 33 -4.46 15.36 -26.01
CA TYR A 33 -5.81 15.80 -26.29
C TYR A 33 -6.27 16.79 -25.22
N GLU A 34 -7.17 17.68 -25.58
CA GLU A 34 -8.02 18.42 -24.64
C GLU A 34 -9.43 17.85 -24.64
N ARG A 35 -10.16 18.05 -23.55
CA ARG A 35 -11.55 17.61 -23.40
C ARG A 35 -12.48 18.82 -23.41
N LEU A 36 -13.47 18.78 -24.29
CA LEU A 36 -14.52 19.79 -24.43
C LEU A 36 -15.89 19.17 -24.11
N PRO A 37 -16.75 19.84 -23.33
CA PRO A 37 -18.10 19.37 -23.08
C PRO A 37 -18.95 19.43 -24.38
N LEU A 38 -19.79 18.43 -24.63
CA LEU A 38 -20.69 18.41 -25.80
C LEU A 38 -22.18 18.36 -25.41
N LYS A 39 -22.62 17.29 -24.73
CA LYS A 39 -23.98 17.07 -24.19
C LYS A 39 -23.90 16.16 -22.94
N GLU A 40 -25.01 15.93 -22.21
CA GLU A 40 -25.02 15.07 -21.01
C GLU A 40 -24.28 13.73 -21.26
N ASN A 41 -23.24 13.47 -20.47
CA ASN A 41 -22.35 12.31 -20.54
C ASN A 41 -21.61 12.08 -21.88
N GLN A 42 -21.42 13.12 -22.69
CA GLN A 42 -20.58 13.05 -23.90
C GLN A 42 -19.57 14.20 -23.96
N TYR A 43 -18.33 13.83 -24.24
CA TYR A 43 -17.21 14.73 -24.40
C TYR A 43 -16.62 14.65 -25.80
N LYS A 44 -16.11 15.79 -26.26
CA LYS A 44 -15.31 15.91 -27.47
C LYS A 44 -13.84 16.00 -27.07
N PHE A 45 -13.01 15.11 -27.62
CA PHE A 45 -11.57 15.13 -27.45
C PHE A 45 -10.91 15.67 -28.71
N ARG A 46 -10.32 16.86 -28.61
CA ARG A 46 -9.59 17.52 -29.71
C ARG A 46 -8.10 17.29 -29.52
N ILE A 47 -7.40 16.92 -30.59
CA ILE A 47 -5.94 16.74 -30.55
C ILE A 47 -5.27 18.10 -30.38
N LEU A 48 -4.45 18.24 -29.33
CA LEU A 48 -3.55 19.37 -29.11
C LEU A 48 -2.20 19.14 -29.81
N LEU A 49 -1.65 17.93 -29.67
CA LEU A 49 -0.38 17.52 -30.28
C LEU A 49 -0.48 16.07 -30.75
N THR A 50 -0.10 15.80 -31.99
CA THR A 50 -0.01 14.42 -32.52
C THR A 50 1.26 13.72 -32.08
N ASP A 51 2.37 14.47 -32.02
CA ASP A 51 3.68 14.00 -31.60
C ASP A 51 4.51 15.12 -30.93
N PRO A 52 4.61 15.13 -29.58
CA PRO A 52 5.42 16.08 -28.81
C PRO A 52 6.90 16.11 -29.20
N THR A 53 7.45 15.02 -29.75
CA THR A 53 8.87 14.95 -30.14
C THR A 53 9.23 15.88 -31.31
N THR A 54 8.22 16.30 -32.08
CA THR A 54 8.40 17.21 -33.23
C THR A 54 8.47 18.68 -32.83
N ILE A 55 8.18 19.01 -31.57
CA ILE A 55 8.13 20.38 -31.05
C ILE A 55 9.46 20.72 -30.37
N PRO A 56 10.07 21.90 -30.64
CA PRO A 56 11.25 22.34 -29.91
C PRO A 56 11.00 22.37 -28.39
N LYS A 57 11.94 21.81 -27.60
CA LYS A 57 11.79 21.63 -26.14
C LYS A 57 11.27 22.86 -25.40
N GLN A 58 11.85 24.04 -25.65
CA GLN A 58 11.44 25.30 -25.01
C GLN A 58 10.00 25.70 -25.35
N LYS A 59 9.55 25.41 -26.58
CA LYS A 59 8.17 25.66 -26.99
C LYS A 59 7.22 24.67 -26.33
N LEU A 60 7.62 23.41 -26.20
CA LEU A 60 6.82 22.40 -25.52
C LEU A 60 6.64 22.73 -24.04
N LEU A 61 7.70 23.11 -23.32
CA LEU A 61 7.60 23.53 -21.90
C LEU A 61 6.56 24.65 -21.72
N LYS A 62 6.61 25.68 -22.57
CA LYS A 62 5.64 26.78 -22.53
C LYS A 62 4.20 26.32 -22.74
N LEU A 63 3.99 25.34 -23.62
CA LEU A 63 2.65 24.75 -23.84
C LEU A 63 2.19 23.93 -22.63
N LEU A 64 3.07 23.12 -22.06
CA LEU A 64 2.76 22.30 -20.89
C LEU A 64 2.41 23.17 -19.68
N MET A 65 3.11 24.27 -19.46
CA MET A 65 2.81 25.24 -18.40
C MET A 65 1.48 25.98 -18.61
N PHE A 66 0.99 26.07 -19.85
CA PHE A 66 -0.26 26.76 -20.16
C PHE A 66 -1.49 25.87 -19.98
N TRP A 67 -1.34 24.55 -20.15
CA TRP A 67 -2.45 23.63 -20.02
C TRP A 67 -2.69 23.26 -18.55
N ASP A 68 -3.93 23.38 -18.11
CA ASP A 68 -4.35 22.92 -16.78
C ASP A 68 -4.42 21.38 -16.75
N LYS A 69 -5.06 20.79 -17.76
CA LYS A 69 -5.26 19.34 -17.89
C LYS A 69 -5.18 18.92 -19.33
N VAL A 70 -4.55 17.78 -19.58
CA VAL A 70 -4.56 17.13 -20.89
C VAL A 70 -4.94 15.67 -20.77
N TYR A 71 -5.25 15.07 -21.91
CA TYR A 71 -5.76 13.71 -21.99
C TYR A 71 -4.91 12.90 -22.95
N ILE A 72 -4.72 11.63 -22.64
CA ILE A 72 -4.09 10.65 -23.53
C ILE A 72 -5.08 9.51 -23.77
N HIS A 73 -5.09 8.96 -24.99
CA HIS A 73 -5.93 7.82 -25.28
C HIS A 73 -5.43 6.58 -24.52
N LYS A 74 -6.33 5.74 -24.01
CA LYS A 74 -5.96 4.57 -23.19
C LYS A 74 -5.04 3.59 -23.91
N SER A 75 -5.11 3.50 -25.24
CA SER A 75 -4.18 2.68 -26.05
C SER A 75 -2.71 3.15 -25.97
N GLN A 76 -2.47 4.42 -25.64
CA GLN A 76 -1.14 5.03 -25.52
C GLN A 76 -0.58 4.97 -24.09
N LEU A 77 -1.35 4.45 -23.11
CA LEU A 77 -0.94 4.43 -21.70
C LEU A 77 0.35 3.67 -21.45
N ARG A 78 0.59 2.58 -22.19
CA ARG A 78 1.83 1.80 -22.02
C ARG A 78 3.07 2.62 -22.41
N ILE A 79 2.96 3.44 -23.44
CA ILE A 79 4.03 4.33 -23.92
C ILE A 79 4.22 5.46 -22.91
N PHE A 80 3.13 6.10 -22.49
CA PHE A 80 3.17 7.17 -21.51
C PHE A 80 3.75 6.71 -20.16
N ASN A 81 3.33 5.56 -19.63
CA ASN A 81 3.85 5.05 -18.35
C ASN A 81 5.36 4.76 -18.43
N ARG A 82 5.87 4.31 -19.59
CA ARG A 82 7.31 4.14 -19.80
C ARG A 82 8.04 5.49 -19.81
N CYS A 83 7.46 6.49 -20.48
CA CYS A 83 7.98 7.86 -20.46
C CYS A 83 8.03 8.39 -19.02
N LEU A 84 6.93 8.26 -18.27
CA LEU A 84 6.84 8.70 -16.87
C LEU A 84 7.92 8.06 -16.01
N LYS A 85 8.10 6.73 -16.12
CA LYS A 85 9.12 5.98 -15.40
C LYS A 85 10.54 6.46 -15.69
N ASN A 86 10.87 6.66 -16.96
CA ASN A 86 12.20 7.11 -17.38
C ASN A 86 12.49 8.57 -16.95
N ASN A 87 11.48 9.30 -16.50
CA ASN A 87 11.56 10.73 -16.18
C ASN A 87 11.23 11.06 -14.73
N ILE A 88 11.09 10.06 -13.86
CA ILE A 88 10.67 10.30 -12.48
C ILE A 88 11.62 11.25 -11.76
N ALA A 89 12.93 11.13 -11.97
CA ALA A 89 13.92 12.04 -11.40
C ALA A 89 13.71 13.50 -11.85
N TYR A 90 13.31 13.74 -13.10
CA TYR A 90 12.98 15.08 -13.59
C TYR A 90 11.76 15.63 -12.86
N ILE A 91 10.68 14.84 -12.77
CA ILE A 91 9.41 15.27 -12.15
C ILE A 91 9.63 15.62 -10.67
N LEU A 92 10.37 14.78 -9.94
CA LEU A 92 10.59 14.95 -8.50
C LEU A 92 11.47 16.15 -8.17
N ASN A 93 12.43 16.48 -9.03
CA ASN A 93 13.35 17.61 -8.85
C ASN A 93 12.85 18.91 -9.47
N HIS A 94 11.68 18.92 -10.12
CA HIS A 94 11.14 20.13 -10.74
C HIS A 94 10.46 21.04 -9.71
N ASP A 95 10.92 22.28 -9.56
CA ASP A 95 10.42 23.19 -8.52
C ASP A 95 8.97 23.63 -8.76
N ASP A 96 8.55 23.80 -10.02
CA ASP A 96 7.18 24.21 -10.38
C ASP A 96 6.13 23.11 -10.22
N ILE A 97 6.54 21.86 -9.95
CA ILE A 97 5.60 20.75 -9.73
C ILE A 97 5.36 20.62 -8.24
N ASP A 98 4.11 20.80 -7.81
CA ASP A 98 3.76 20.66 -6.41
C ASP A 98 3.97 19.23 -5.89
N THR A 99 4.11 19.11 -4.56
CA THR A 99 4.36 17.84 -3.88
C THR A 99 3.26 16.80 -4.13
N ALA A 100 1.99 17.21 -4.26
CA ALA A 100 0.90 16.27 -4.47
C ALA A 100 0.99 15.61 -5.85
N LYS A 101 1.33 16.37 -6.90
CA LYS A 101 1.57 15.88 -8.26
C LYS A 101 2.80 14.97 -8.34
N LYS A 102 3.89 15.35 -7.66
CA LYS A 102 5.09 14.51 -7.52
C LYS A 102 4.75 13.16 -6.88
N THR A 103 3.94 13.19 -5.82
CA THR A 103 3.46 11.99 -5.14
C THR A 103 2.56 11.13 -6.03
N ASP A 104 1.59 11.72 -6.74
CA ASP A 104 0.71 10.96 -7.65
C ASP A 104 1.48 10.28 -8.79
N ALA A 105 2.45 10.97 -9.38
CA ALA A 105 3.32 10.41 -10.42
C ALA A 105 4.10 9.20 -9.89
N LEU A 106 4.74 9.33 -8.72
CA LEU A 106 5.51 8.25 -8.12
C LEU A 106 4.63 7.04 -7.73
N VAL A 107 3.49 7.30 -7.08
CA VAL A 107 2.53 6.24 -6.70
C VAL A 107 1.99 5.53 -7.93
N THR A 108 1.69 6.26 -9.00
CA THR A 108 1.25 5.69 -10.27
C THR A 108 2.30 4.76 -10.86
N ILE A 109 3.58 5.18 -10.91
CA ILE A 109 4.67 4.35 -11.44
C ILE A 109 4.83 3.09 -10.61
N CYS A 110 4.99 3.21 -9.30
CA CYS A 110 5.16 2.07 -8.40
C CYS A 110 3.97 1.10 -8.47
N THR A 111 2.74 1.62 -8.55
CA THR A 111 1.52 0.80 -8.70
C THR A 111 1.55 0.01 -10.00
N ASN A 112 1.93 0.65 -11.12
CA ASN A 112 2.01 -0.03 -12.42
C ASN A 112 3.09 -1.11 -12.44
N GLU A 113 4.23 -0.90 -11.77
CA GLU A 113 5.31 -1.88 -11.68
C GLU A 113 4.86 -3.09 -10.82
N LEU A 114 4.23 -2.83 -9.67
CA LEU A 114 3.63 -3.87 -8.83
C LEU A 114 2.54 -4.67 -9.55
N GLU A 115 1.63 -4.00 -10.26
CA GLU A 115 0.59 -4.67 -11.04
C GLU A 115 1.17 -5.56 -12.14
N GLN A 116 2.24 -5.12 -12.81
CA GLN A 116 2.92 -5.92 -13.83
C GLN A 116 3.55 -7.16 -13.21
N ALA A 117 4.20 -7.02 -12.05
CA ALA A 117 4.77 -8.13 -11.29
C ALA A 117 3.69 -9.16 -10.91
N LEU A 118 2.56 -8.68 -10.36
CA LEU A 118 1.45 -9.55 -9.94
C LEU A 118 0.75 -10.22 -11.12
N LYS A 119 0.53 -9.53 -12.25
CA LYS A 119 -0.13 -10.10 -13.44
C LYS A 119 0.67 -11.24 -14.06
N ALA A 120 1.98 -11.25 -13.90
CA ALA A 120 2.81 -12.37 -14.30
C ALA A 120 2.66 -13.58 -13.36
N ASN A 121 1.85 -13.49 -12.30
CA ASN A 121 1.62 -14.53 -11.28
C ASN A 121 2.91 -15.12 -10.70
N PHE A 122 4.02 -14.37 -10.75
CA PHE A 122 5.35 -14.87 -10.40
C PHE A 122 5.68 -16.20 -11.14
N SER A 123 5.35 -16.26 -12.43
CA SER A 123 5.45 -17.46 -13.26
C SER A 123 6.85 -18.08 -13.31
N SER A 124 7.90 -17.26 -13.14
CA SER A 124 9.28 -17.69 -13.03
C SER A 124 10.08 -16.71 -12.18
N LEU A 125 11.18 -17.19 -11.59
CA LEU A 125 12.10 -16.38 -10.79
C LEU A 125 12.63 -15.17 -11.57
N GLU A 126 12.96 -15.34 -12.85
CA GLU A 126 13.43 -14.26 -13.73
C GLU A 126 12.43 -13.10 -13.84
N VAL A 127 11.12 -13.41 -13.91
CA VAL A 127 10.09 -12.38 -14.00
C VAL A 127 9.95 -11.64 -12.68
N VAL A 128 10.07 -12.34 -11.54
CA VAL A 128 10.07 -11.72 -10.21
C VAL A 128 11.27 -10.78 -10.09
N GLN A 129 12.48 -11.27 -10.39
CA GLN A 129 13.71 -10.49 -10.30
C GLN A 129 13.65 -9.23 -11.15
N LYS A 130 13.20 -9.34 -12.41
CA LYS A 130 13.04 -8.18 -13.30
C LYS A 130 12.08 -7.12 -12.76
N ALA A 131 11.00 -7.55 -12.09
CA ALA A 131 10.08 -6.62 -11.45
C ALA A 131 10.71 -5.94 -10.22
N LEU A 132 11.51 -6.67 -9.45
CA LEU A 132 12.24 -6.13 -8.29
C LEU A 132 13.30 -5.11 -8.73
N ASP A 133 14.10 -5.43 -9.75
CA ASP A 133 15.10 -4.51 -10.33
C ASP A 133 14.43 -3.21 -10.80
N SER A 134 13.26 -3.36 -11.43
CA SER A 134 12.46 -2.24 -11.92
C SER A 134 11.99 -1.33 -10.78
N ILE A 135 11.46 -1.91 -9.71
CA ILE A 135 10.99 -1.20 -8.52
C ILE A 135 12.16 -0.51 -7.83
N GLN A 136 13.26 -1.21 -7.59
CA GLN A 136 14.48 -0.66 -6.96
C GLN A 136 15.08 0.48 -7.79
N SER A 137 15.06 0.39 -9.13
CA SER A 137 15.52 1.45 -10.02
C SER A 137 14.69 2.72 -9.90
N VAL A 138 13.36 2.60 -9.80
CA VAL A 138 12.47 3.75 -9.60
C VAL A 138 12.67 4.37 -8.22
N ILE A 139 12.73 3.54 -7.17
CA ILE A 139 12.96 3.99 -5.79
C ILE A 139 14.30 4.71 -5.68
N SER A 140 15.36 4.17 -6.27
CA SER A 140 16.70 4.76 -6.22
C SER A 140 16.76 6.17 -6.81
N GLN A 141 15.92 6.47 -7.82
CA GLN A 141 15.79 7.79 -8.41
C GLN A 141 14.92 8.74 -7.58
N ALA A 142 14.02 8.19 -6.76
CA ALA A 142 13.05 8.93 -5.96
C ALA A 142 13.45 9.10 -4.49
N ILE A 143 14.53 8.46 -4.04
CA ILE A 143 14.80 8.27 -2.62
C ILE A 143 15.01 9.57 -1.83
N GLU A 144 15.63 10.58 -2.45
CA GLU A 144 15.80 11.90 -1.83
C GLU A 144 14.44 12.55 -1.56
N PHE A 145 13.53 12.51 -2.53
CA PHE A 145 12.16 13.02 -2.37
C PHE A 145 11.37 12.20 -1.33
N ILE A 146 11.42 10.86 -1.41
CA ILE A 146 10.67 9.97 -0.49
C ILE A 146 11.12 10.18 0.96
N SER A 147 12.44 10.27 1.18
CA SER A 147 13.01 10.35 2.52
C SER A 147 12.84 11.71 3.19
N ASP A 148 12.55 12.77 2.43
CA ASP A 148 12.22 14.09 2.96
C ASP A 148 10.90 14.05 3.73
N ILE A 149 10.89 14.63 4.93
CA ILE A 149 9.72 14.69 5.79
C ILE A 149 8.57 15.51 5.20
N ASN A 150 8.87 16.50 4.35
CA ASN A 150 7.88 17.31 3.66
C ASN A 150 7.10 16.52 2.60
N SER A 151 7.65 15.40 2.12
CA SER A 151 6.97 14.53 1.16
C SER A 151 5.72 13.86 1.76
N LEU A 152 5.65 13.77 3.10
CA LEU A 152 4.47 13.25 3.80
C LEU A 152 3.22 14.12 3.57
N LYS A 153 3.35 15.40 3.20
CA LYS A 153 2.23 16.25 2.78
C LYS A 153 1.51 15.67 1.56
N GLY A 154 2.28 15.14 0.62
CA GLY A 154 1.74 14.44 -0.55
C GLY A 154 1.00 13.16 -0.17
N LEU A 155 1.53 12.39 0.80
CA LEU A 155 0.85 11.20 1.31
C LEU A 155 -0.44 11.53 2.05
N ALA A 156 -0.47 12.59 2.85
CA ALA A 156 -1.65 13.02 3.59
C ALA A 156 -2.84 13.26 2.65
N ASN A 157 -2.59 13.80 1.45
CA ASN A 157 -3.61 13.97 0.42
C ASN A 157 -4.15 12.64 -0.15
N LEU A 158 -3.40 11.54 -0.03
CA LEU A 158 -3.85 10.20 -0.42
C LEU A 158 -4.64 9.49 0.68
N ILE A 159 -4.57 9.99 1.92
CA ILE A 159 -5.26 9.40 3.06
C ILE A 159 -6.76 9.63 2.90
N GLY A 160 -7.50 8.52 2.84
CA GLY A 160 -8.94 8.54 2.73
C GLY A 160 -9.52 8.44 1.31
N HIS A 161 -8.67 8.30 0.28
CA HIS A 161 -9.07 7.84 -1.05
C HIS A 161 -9.16 6.29 -1.12
N ASP A 162 -9.79 5.76 -2.16
CA ASP A 162 -10.08 4.32 -2.30
C ASP A 162 -8.84 3.45 -2.08
N TYR A 163 -8.97 2.48 -1.16
CA TYR A 163 -7.93 1.51 -0.87
C TYR A 163 -7.71 0.58 -2.06
N LYS A 164 -6.69 0.87 -2.86
CA LYS A 164 -6.04 -0.12 -3.70
C LYS A 164 -4.88 -0.70 -2.90
N THR A 165 -4.81 -2.04 -2.82
CA THR A 165 -3.74 -2.77 -2.10
C THR A 165 -2.34 -2.26 -2.46
N HIS A 166 -2.12 -1.86 -3.72
CA HIS A 166 -0.85 -1.29 -4.18
C HIS A 166 -0.51 0.06 -3.55
N THR A 167 -1.50 0.96 -3.42
CA THR A 167 -1.30 2.27 -2.81
C THR A 167 -0.97 2.13 -1.33
N HIS A 168 -1.57 1.16 -0.64
CA HIS A 168 -1.23 0.83 0.74
C HIS A 168 0.25 0.46 0.89
N SER A 169 0.73 -0.52 0.12
CA SER A 169 2.14 -0.95 0.21
C SER A 169 3.12 0.20 -0.07
N ILE A 170 2.80 1.08 -1.02
CA ILE A 170 3.63 2.27 -1.32
C ILE A 170 3.64 3.25 -0.13
N LYS A 171 2.49 3.53 0.49
CA LYS A 171 2.40 4.40 1.66
C LYS A 171 3.17 3.84 2.86
N VAL A 172 3.05 2.54 3.13
CA VAL A 172 3.81 1.87 4.18
C VAL A 172 5.31 2.04 3.95
N GLY A 173 5.81 1.72 2.75
CA GLY A 173 7.23 1.90 2.41
C GLY A 173 7.70 3.34 2.62
N TRP A 174 6.89 4.31 2.20
CA TRP A 174 7.21 5.72 2.31
C TRP A 174 7.28 6.19 3.76
N LEU A 175 6.29 5.81 4.59
CA LEU A 175 6.30 6.08 6.03
C LEU A 175 7.53 5.47 6.71
N MET A 176 7.90 4.23 6.35
CA MET A 176 9.11 3.59 6.84
C MET A 176 10.37 4.38 6.46
N THR A 177 10.49 4.80 5.20
CA THR A 177 11.65 5.54 4.71
C THR A 177 11.80 6.89 5.39
N THR A 178 10.72 7.65 5.54
CA THR A 178 10.76 8.92 6.27
C THR A 178 11.08 8.72 7.74
N PHE A 179 10.56 7.66 8.38
CA PHE A 179 10.90 7.28 9.75
C PHE A 179 12.39 6.98 9.92
N VAL A 180 12.93 6.11 9.07
CA VAL A 180 14.35 5.73 9.07
C VAL A 180 15.23 6.97 8.87
N ASN A 181 14.88 7.83 7.91
CA ASN A 181 15.65 9.05 7.65
C ASN A 181 15.63 10.04 8.81
N SER A 182 14.54 10.07 9.58
CA SER A 182 14.35 10.95 10.73
C SER A 182 14.97 10.42 12.04
N ASN A 183 15.26 9.12 12.10
CA ASN A 183 15.74 8.41 13.29
C ASN A 183 17.01 7.61 12.98
N ARG A 184 17.96 8.26 12.32
CA ARG A 184 19.23 7.63 11.87
C ARG A 184 20.06 7.08 13.03
N ASP A 185 19.87 7.61 14.24
CA ASP A 185 20.54 7.18 15.46
C ASP A 185 20.19 5.74 15.88
N LEU A 186 19.11 5.17 15.34
CA LEU A 186 18.73 3.76 15.55
C LEU A 186 19.61 2.78 14.77
N PHE A 187 20.43 3.28 13.83
CA PHE A 187 21.19 2.48 12.89
C PHE A 187 22.67 2.87 12.92
N ASP A 188 23.56 1.89 12.86
CA ASP A 188 25.02 2.11 12.78
C ASP A 188 25.42 2.50 11.35
N ILE A 189 25.09 3.74 10.95
CA ILE A 189 25.31 4.26 9.60
C ILE A 189 26.65 4.99 9.54
N LYS A 190 27.58 4.49 8.72
CA LYS A 190 28.95 5.05 8.65
C LYS A 190 29.11 6.11 7.57
N ASN A 191 28.31 6.04 6.51
CA ASN A 191 28.44 6.93 5.36
C ASN A 191 27.11 7.14 4.62
N ARG A 192 27.12 8.06 3.65
CA ARG A 192 25.93 8.40 2.85
C ARG A 192 25.45 7.25 1.96
N SER A 193 26.34 6.37 1.50
CA SER A 193 25.95 5.22 0.68
C SER A 193 25.13 4.23 1.51
N GLU A 194 25.62 3.89 2.71
CA GLU A 194 24.91 3.01 3.64
C GLU A 194 23.54 3.57 4.05
N LEU A 195 23.45 4.89 4.28
CA LEU A 195 22.15 5.54 4.51
C LEU A 195 21.23 5.34 3.30
N LYS A 196 21.73 5.62 2.09
CA LYS A 196 20.93 5.49 0.87
C LYS A 196 20.42 4.07 0.67
N ASP A 197 21.28 3.07 0.89
CA ASP A 197 20.92 1.66 0.78
C ASP A 197 19.85 1.30 1.82
N LEU A 198 20.01 1.71 3.08
CA LEU A 198 19.01 1.49 4.14
C LEU A 198 17.66 2.16 3.83
N LEU A 199 17.68 3.38 3.28
CA LEU A 199 16.47 4.06 2.84
C LEU A 199 15.78 3.29 1.71
N ILE A 200 16.53 2.81 0.71
CA ILE A 200 15.99 1.97 -0.36
C ILE A 200 15.41 0.66 0.21
N GLU A 201 16.13 -0.02 1.11
CA GLU A 201 15.65 -1.25 1.77
C GLU A 201 14.34 -1.03 2.52
N SER A 202 14.21 0.09 3.25
CA SER A 202 12.98 0.42 3.98
C SER A 202 11.79 0.63 3.04
N MET A 203 12.00 1.32 1.91
CA MET A 203 10.95 1.56 0.90
C MET A 203 10.53 0.25 0.24
N VAL A 204 11.51 -0.57 -0.17
CA VAL A 204 11.29 -1.88 -0.79
C VAL A 204 10.57 -2.82 0.18
N THR A 205 10.93 -2.82 1.47
CA THR A 205 10.27 -3.60 2.51
C THR A 205 8.78 -3.28 2.56
N GLY A 206 8.41 -2.01 2.69
CA GLY A 206 6.99 -1.63 2.75
C GLY A 206 6.24 -1.88 1.44
N ILE A 207 6.89 -1.75 0.27
CA ILE A 207 6.27 -2.11 -1.01
C ILE A 207 5.98 -3.62 -1.10
N LEU A 208 6.84 -4.47 -0.55
CA LEU A 208 6.78 -5.92 -0.73
C LEU A 208 6.17 -6.68 0.46
N HIS A 209 5.94 -6.05 1.61
CA HIS A 209 5.51 -6.75 2.84
C HIS A 209 4.31 -7.68 2.62
N ASP A 210 3.37 -7.21 1.81
CA ASP A 210 2.10 -7.83 1.54
C ASP A 210 2.05 -8.65 0.24
N ILE A 211 3.17 -8.83 -0.48
CA ILE A 211 3.19 -9.46 -1.81
C ILE A 211 2.65 -10.89 -1.80
N GLY A 212 2.79 -11.59 -0.67
CA GLY A 212 2.25 -12.92 -0.41
C GLY A 212 0.72 -12.98 -0.43
N LYS A 213 0.01 -11.85 -0.34
CA LYS A 213 -1.45 -11.79 -0.55
C LYS A 213 -1.85 -12.29 -1.95
N ALA A 214 -0.94 -12.24 -2.92
CA ALA A 214 -1.15 -12.80 -4.25
C ALA A 214 -1.35 -14.33 -4.27
N LYS A 215 -0.86 -15.05 -3.25
CA LYS A 215 -1.07 -16.49 -3.08
C LYS A 215 -2.35 -16.83 -2.30
N ILE A 216 -3.09 -15.83 -1.80
CA ILE A 216 -4.34 -16.04 -1.06
C ILE A 216 -5.49 -16.29 -2.05
N PRO A 217 -6.34 -17.30 -1.82
CA PRO A 217 -7.48 -17.59 -2.69
C PRO A 217 -8.39 -16.37 -2.92
N LYS A 218 -8.81 -16.16 -4.17
CA LYS A 218 -9.64 -15.00 -4.56
C LYS A 218 -10.97 -14.90 -3.81
N ASN A 219 -11.55 -16.03 -3.43
CA ASN A 219 -12.78 -16.10 -2.64
C ASN A 219 -12.60 -15.68 -1.17
N ILE A 220 -11.36 -15.68 -0.66
CA ILE A 220 -11.02 -15.21 0.69
C ILE A 220 -10.64 -13.73 0.66
N ILE A 221 -9.69 -13.35 -0.21
CA ILE A 221 -9.15 -11.98 -0.23
C ILE A 221 -10.17 -10.93 -0.70
N ASN A 222 -11.14 -11.30 -1.55
CA ASN A 222 -12.19 -10.41 -2.06
C ASN A 222 -13.54 -10.58 -1.33
N LYS A 223 -13.57 -11.33 -0.23
CA LYS A 223 -14.79 -11.59 0.53
C LYS A 223 -15.33 -10.29 1.12
N LYS A 224 -16.65 -10.07 1.02
CA LYS A 224 -17.31 -8.87 1.56
C LYS A 224 -17.78 -9.07 3.00
N GLU A 225 -18.12 -10.30 3.38
CA GLU A 225 -18.46 -10.65 4.75
C GLU A 225 -17.21 -10.83 5.63
N ALA A 226 -17.40 -10.85 6.95
CA ALA A 226 -16.35 -11.23 7.88
C ALA A 226 -15.80 -12.63 7.55
N LEU A 227 -14.48 -12.78 7.64
CA LEU A 227 -13.81 -14.07 7.51
C LEU A 227 -14.18 -14.99 8.67
N ASP A 228 -14.23 -16.29 8.42
CA ASP A 228 -14.22 -17.28 9.49
C ASP A 228 -12.80 -17.56 10.01
N ASN A 229 -12.65 -18.43 11.00
CA ASN A 229 -11.36 -18.75 11.60
C ASN A 229 -10.37 -19.42 10.63
N GLN A 230 -10.85 -20.30 9.75
CA GLN A 230 -9.98 -21.00 8.79
C GLN A 230 -9.51 -20.04 7.69
N GLU A 231 -10.43 -19.23 7.18
CA GLU A 231 -10.13 -18.16 6.23
C GLU A 231 -9.14 -17.15 6.82
N TYR A 232 -9.30 -16.79 8.09
CA TYR A 232 -8.37 -15.91 8.80
C TYR A 232 -6.97 -16.52 8.91
N ILE A 233 -6.85 -17.81 9.25
CA ILE A 233 -5.56 -18.52 9.28
C ILE A 233 -4.91 -18.54 7.89
N ILE A 234 -5.70 -18.78 6.83
CA ILE A 234 -5.20 -18.73 5.46
C ILE A 234 -4.70 -17.32 5.15
N LEU A 235 -5.45 -16.27 5.51
CA LEU A 235 -5.00 -14.88 5.31
C LEU A 235 -3.70 -14.58 6.07
N GLN A 236 -3.55 -15.07 7.31
CA GLN A 236 -2.34 -14.93 8.13
C GLN A 236 -1.11 -15.63 7.55
N SER A 237 -1.26 -16.49 6.53
CA SER A 237 -0.11 -17.11 5.84
C SER A 237 0.63 -16.15 4.91
N HIS A 238 0.09 -14.96 4.61
CA HIS A 238 0.69 -14.07 3.62
C HIS A 238 2.14 -13.63 3.92
N PRO A 239 2.62 -13.44 5.17
CA PRO A 239 4.04 -13.11 5.41
C PRO A 239 4.97 -14.26 5.02
N THR A 240 4.56 -15.50 5.31
CA THR A 240 5.27 -16.71 4.86
C THR A 240 5.21 -16.87 3.35
N ASN A 241 4.07 -16.53 2.74
CA ASN A 241 3.95 -16.52 1.29
C ASN A 241 4.85 -15.47 0.64
N SER A 242 4.96 -14.27 1.22
CA SER A 242 5.88 -13.22 0.76
C SER A 242 7.33 -13.72 0.78
N LEU A 243 7.76 -14.34 1.88
CA LEU A 243 9.08 -14.98 1.97
C LEU A 243 9.27 -16.04 0.88
N SER A 244 8.30 -16.92 0.68
CA SER A 244 8.39 -17.97 -0.36
C SER A 244 8.46 -17.45 -1.79
N ILE A 245 7.99 -16.24 -2.06
CA ILE A 245 8.08 -15.60 -3.38
C ILE A 245 9.46 -15.00 -3.60
N LEU A 246 10.08 -14.50 -2.52
CA LEU A 246 11.27 -13.64 -2.60
C LEU A 246 12.57 -14.34 -2.19
N ILE A 247 12.51 -15.52 -1.54
CA ILE A 247 13.70 -16.16 -0.94
C ILE A 247 14.81 -16.49 -1.93
N ASP A 248 14.47 -16.76 -3.20
CA ASP A 248 15.42 -17.10 -4.25
C ASP A 248 15.81 -15.87 -5.11
N THR A 249 15.39 -14.67 -4.73
CA THR A 249 15.70 -13.40 -5.42
C THR A 249 16.90 -12.70 -4.77
N ASP A 250 17.41 -11.65 -5.41
CA ASP A 250 18.53 -10.84 -4.88
C ASP A 250 18.12 -9.87 -3.75
N ILE A 251 16.93 -10.04 -3.18
CA ILE A 251 16.44 -9.23 -2.07
C ILE A 251 17.23 -9.53 -0.80
N SER A 252 17.63 -8.48 -0.08
CA SER A 252 18.46 -8.62 1.10
C SER A 252 17.75 -9.39 2.21
N LYS A 253 18.53 -10.12 3.02
CA LYS A 253 18.03 -10.87 4.17
C LYS A 253 17.28 -9.97 5.16
N SER A 254 17.71 -8.71 5.31
CA SER A 254 17.05 -7.69 6.13
C SER A 254 15.60 -7.48 5.69
N ILE A 255 15.38 -7.27 4.39
CA ILE A 255 14.05 -7.13 3.80
C ILE A 255 13.24 -8.42 3.98
N LEU A 256 13.80 -9.60 3.67
CA LEU A 256 13.10 -10.88 3.82
C LEU A 256 12.63 -11.11 5.27
N GLN A 257 13.48 -10.82 6.25
CA GLN A 257 13.14 -10.92 7.66
C GLN A 257 12.07 -9.90 8.05
N ALA A 258 12.20 -8.65 7.61
CA ALA A 258 11.22 -7.61 7.90
C ALA A 258 9.82 -7.99 7.38
N ILE A 259 9.76 -8.45 6.14
CA ILE A 259 8.52 -8.91 5.49
C ILE A 259 7.97 -10.18 6.17
N HIS A 260 8.81 -11.09 6.64
CA HIS A 260 8.31 -12.29 7.30
C HIS A 260 7.70 -12.00 8.68
N TYR A 261 8.27 -11.05 9.43
CA TYR A 261 7.93 -10.77 10.82
C TYR A 261 7.12 -9.48 11.04
N HIS A 262 6.68 -8.76 9.99
CA HIS A 262 5.97 -7.47 10.15
C HIS A 262 4.59 -7.56 10.83
N HIS A 263 4.10 -8.77 11.16
CA HIS A 263 2.88 -8.99 11.95
C HIS A 263 3.16 -9.65 13.31
N GLU A 264 4.42 -9.71 13.72
CA GLU A 264 4.78 -10.08 15.08
C GLU A 264 4.53 -8.90 16.03
N ASN A 265 3.93 -9.21 17.17
CA ASN A 265 3.65 -8.24 18.23
C ASN A 265 4.71 -8.38 19.32
N GLU A 266 5.11 -7.29 19.98
CA GLU A 266 6.13 -7.34 21.05
C GLU A 266 5.79 -8.37 22.15
N ASP A 267 4.51 -8.49 22.51
CA ASP A 267 4.04 -9.43 23.54
C ASP A 267 3.96 -10.91 23.07
N GLY A 268 4.22 -11.19 21.80
CA GLY A 268 4.18 -12.51 21.16
C GLY A 268 2.80 -13.02 20.75
N SER A 269 1.77 -12.17 20.81
CA SER A 269 0.43 -12.50 20.31
C SER A 269 0.36 -12.57 18.77
N GLY A 270 1.36 -12.01 18.09
CA GLY A 270 1.46 -11.91 16.64
C GLY A 270 1.66 -13.23 15.89
N TYR A 271 1.96 -13.09 14.60
CA TYR A 271 2.15 -14.18 13.65
C TYR A 271 3.23 -13.80 12.61
N PRO A 272 3.85 -14.77 11.91
CA PRO A 272 3.54 -16.20 11.85
C PRO A 272 4.15 -17.08 12.96
N ASN A 273 5.20 -16.62 13.65
CA ASN A 273 5.97 -17.41 14.61
C ASN A 273 5.62 -17.12 16.09
N GLY A 274 5.01 -15.98 16.40
CA GLY A 274 4.70 -15.58 17.78
C GLY A 274 5.96 -15.28 18.59
N ILE A 275 6.97 -14.70 17.94
CA ILE A 275 8.21 -14.28 18.59
C ILE A 275 8.00 -12.95 19.32
N LYS A 276 8.88 -12.64 20.28
CA LYS A 276 8.76 -11.48 21.18
C LYS A 276 9.93 -10.54 21.09
N GLU A 277 9.66 -9.27 21.38
CA GLU A 277 10.64 -8.24 21.74
C GLU A 277 11.89 -8.28 20.84
N ASP A 278 13.06 -8.56 21.42
CA ASP A 278 14.37 -8.49 20.74
C ASP A 278 14.56 -9.51 19.63
N ARG A 279 13.68 -10.51 19.54
CA ARG A 279 13.73 -11.49 18.44
C ARG A 279 13.11 -10.94 17.16
N ILE A 280 12.29 -9.89 17.25
CA ILE A 280 11.66 -9.24 16.11
C ILE A 280 12.67 -8.23 15.53
N PRO A 281 13.07 -8.35 14.24
CA PRO A 281 13.99 -7.41 13.63
C PRO A 281 13.46 -5.97 13.67
N ILE A 282 14.33 -4.98 13.90
CA ILE A 282 13.93 -3.57 13.99
C ILE A 282 13.15 -3.09 12.75
N MET A 283 13.57 -3.50 11.55
CA MET A 283 12.87 -3.15 10.30
C MET A 283 11.47 -3.77 10.24
N ALA A 284 11.25 -4.95 10.83
CA ALA A 284 9.93 -5.55 10.97
C ALA A 284 9.04 -4.75 11.92
N LYS A 285 9.59 -4.30 13.06
CA LYS A 285 8.88 -3.45 14.03
C LYS A 285 8.45 -2.12 13.42
N ILE A 286 9.33 -1.49 12.64
CA ILE A 286 9.03 -0.24 11.93
C ILE A 286 7.95 -0.48 10.87
N CYS A 287 8.06 -1.57 10.11
CA CYS A 287 7.03 -1.98 9.14
C CYS A 287 5.67 -2.20 9.83
N HIS A 288 5.65 -2.89 10.97
CA HIS A 288 4.43 -3.14 11.74
C HIS A 288 3.72 -1.85 12.17
N ILE A 289 4.46 -0.88 12.70
CA ILE A 289 3.91 0.42 13.10
C ILE A 289 3.34 1.16 11.88
N ALA A 290 4.09 1.22 10.77
CA ALA A 290 3.68 1.90 9.55
C ALA A 290 2.45 1.24 8.89
N ASP A 291 2.41 -0.09 8.84
CA ASP A 291 1.28 -0.88 8.33
C ASP A 291 0.01 -0.61 9.15
N ILE A 292 0.06 -0.74 10.48
CA ILE A 292 -1.11 -0.50 11.34
C ILE A 292 -1.60 0.95 11.23
N PHE A 293 -0.69 1.93 11.19
CA PHE A 293 -1.08 3.33 11.01
C PHE A 293 -1.79 3.56 9.67
N ASP A 294 -1.23 3.08 8.56
CA ASP A 294 -1.86 3.22 7.25
C ASP A 294 -3.18 2.44 7.15
N ALA A 295 -3.23 1.26 7.76
CA ALA A 295 -4.42 0.41 7.84
C ALA A 295 -5.59 1.09 8.56
N MET A 296 -5.33 1.83 9.65
CA MET A 296 -6.35 2.54 10.41
C MET A 296 -6.80 3.85 9.75
N THR A 297 -5.89 4.54 9.06
CA THR A 297 -6.16 5.85 8.44
C THR A 297 -6.68 5.75 7.00
N SER A 298 -6.59 4.58 6.37
CA SER A 298 -7.14 4.33 5.03
C SER A 298 -8.62 3.97 5.06
N LYS A 299 -9.37 4.41 4.03
CA LYS A 299 -10.78 4.05 3.84
C LYS A 299 -10.90 2.61 3.32
N ARG A 300 -11.47 1.69 4.10
CA ARG A 300 -11.70 0.30 3.69
C ARG A 300 -13.17 0.08 3.31
N SER A 301 -13.45 -0.90 2.46
CA SER A 301 -14.82 -1.26 2.04
C SER A 301 -15.73 -1.69 3.21
N TYR A 302 -15.15 -2.07 4.35
CA TYR A 302 -15.84 -2.62 5.52
C TYR A 302 -15.56 -1.85 6.83
N LYS A 303 -14.74 -0.79 6.81
CA LYS A 303 -14.41 -0.01 8.02
C LYS A 303 -14.23 1.47 7.67
N ASP A 304 -14.93 2.33 8.39
CA ASP A 304 -14.74 3.78 8.30
C ASP A 304 -13.31 4.15 8.71
N ARG A 305 -12.72 5.07 7.94
CA ARG A 305 -11.36 5.56 8.20
C ARG A 305 -11.32 6.28 9.54
N LYS A 306 -10.23 6.11 10.29
CA LYS A 306 -9.94 6.93 11.47
C LYS A 306 -9.10 8.13 11.07
N SER A 307 -9.24 9.23 11.80
CA SER A 307 -8.25 10.30 11.72
C SER A 307 -6.87 9.80 12.19
N PRO A 308 -5.76 10.39 11.71
CA PRO A 308 -4.43 10.10 12.21
C PRO A 308 -4.33 10.18 13.75
N TYR A 309 -4.97 11.18 14.36
CA TYR A 309 -5.06 11.33 15.81
C TYR A 309 -5.72 10.14 16.48
N GLU A 310 -6.90 9.73 16.02
CA GLU A 310 -7.61 8.58 16.58
C GLU A 310 -6.84 7.26 16.41
N ALA A 311 -6.20 7.07 15.26
CA ALA A 311 -5.36 5.90 15.01
C ALA A 311 -4.21 5.82 16.03
N LEU A 312 -3.43 6.90 16.16
CA LEU A 312 -2.31 6.95 17.10
C LEU A 312 -2.77 6.83 18.55
N LYS A 313 -3.93 7.41 18.91
CA LYS A 313 -4.53 7.24 20.24
C LYS A 313 -4.88 5.80 20.56
N ILE A 314 -5.37 5.02 19.59
CA ILE A 314 -5.61 3.58 19.78
C ILE A 314 -4.28 2.83 19.91
N MET A 315 -3.30 3.17 19.06
CA MET A 315 -1.98 2.53 19.06
C MET A 315 -1.23 2.73 20.38
N THR A 316 -1.36 3.89 21.03
CA THR A 316 -0.68 4.18 22.32
C THR A 316 -1.45 3.73 23.55
N LYS A 317 -2.75 3.45 23.43
CA LYS A 317 -3.60 3.09 24.56
C LYS A 317 -3.41 1.63 24.99
N ALA A 318 -3.35 1.41 26.30
CA ALA A 318 -3.37 0.08 26.89
C ALA A 318 -4.73 -0.61 26.67
N ASN A 319 -4.71 -1.90 26.39
CA ASN A 319 -5.93 -2.68 26.20
C ASN A 319 -6.47 -3.17 27.56
N PRO A 320 -7.63 -2.70 28.03
CA PRO A 320 -8.20 -3.16 29.31
C PRO A 320 -8.69 -4.63 29.26
N TYR A 321 -8.79 -5.22 28.07
CA TYR A 321 -9.26 -6.59 27.85
C TYR A 321 -8.16 -7.52 27.34
N LEU A 322 -6.88 -7.18 27.56
CA LEU A 322 -5.74 -7.90 26.99
C LEU A 322 -5.76 -9.41 27.29
N GLU A 323 -6.00 -9.79 28.54
CA GLU A 323 -6.09 -11.21 28.94
C GLU A 323 -7.22 -11.95 28.20
N THR A 324 -8.35 -11.29 27.99
CA THR A 324 -9.47 -11.85 27.24
C THR A 324 -9.12 -12.00 25.76
N LEU A 325 -8.43 -11.02 25.19
CA LEU A 325 -7.97 -11.06 23.81
C LEU A 325 -7.00 -12.22 23.59
N HIS A 326 -5.98 -12.36 24.44
CA HIS A 326 -5.02 -13.47 24.38
C HIS A 326 -5.70 -14.83 24.50
N LYS A 327 -6.68 -14.95 25.39
CA LYS A 327 -7.47 -16.20 25.52
C LYS A 327 -8.19 -16.53 24.22
N LEU A 328 -8.85 -15.55 23.60
CA LEU A 328 -9.56 -15.74 22.33
C LEU A 328 -8.61 -16.09 21.17
N GLU A 329 -7.43 -15.49 21.12
CA GLU A 329 -6.42 -15.80 20.10
C GLU A 329 -5.85 -17.20 20.26
N LYS A 330 -5.56 -17.60 21.50
CA LYS A 330 -5.11 -18.96 21.82
C LYS A 330 -6.17 -20.00 21.48
N GLU A 331 -7.43 -19.74 21.83
CA GLU A 331 -8.56 -20.61 21.47
C GLU A 331 -8.67 -20.82 19.95
N VAL A 332 -8.32 -19.84 19.11
CA VAL A 332 -8.33 -20.00 17.65
C VAL A 332 -7.16 -20.85 17.15
N LYS A 333 -5.96 -20.65 17.70
CA LYS A 333 -4.78 -21.49 17.37
C LYS A 333 -5.02 -22.95 17.78
N GLU A 334 -5.72 -23.19 18.89
CA GLU A 334 -6.00 -24.52 19.44
C GLU A 334 -7.25 -25.19 18.82
N ASN A 335 -8.31 -24.43 18.47
CA ASN A 335 -9.53 -24.96 17.86
C ASN A 335 -9.37 -25.30 16.37
N LYS A 336 -8.57 -26.33 16.06
CA LYS A 336 -8.63 -27.01 14.75
C LYS A 336 -9.95 -27.77 14.51
N ARG A 337 -10.84 -27.86 15.51
CA ARG A 337 -12.22 -28.38 15.37
C ARG A 337 -13.17 -27.53 16.20
N THR A 338 -14.20 -26.99 15.58
CA THR A 338 -15.29 -26.31 16.29
C THR A 338 -16.01 -27.31 17.20
N PRO A 339 -16.12 -27.09 18.52
CA PRO A 339 -17.08 -27.82 19.32
C PRO A 339 -18.43 -27.15 19.10
N ILE A 340 -19.31 -27.78 18.33
CA ILE A 340 -20.71 -27.37 18.27
C ILE A 340 -21.56 -28.49 18.85
N THR A 341 -21.99 -28.28 20.09
CA THR A 341 -23.17 -28.92 20.67
C THR A 341 -24.41 -28.09 20.34
N ALA A 342 -24.68 -27.84 19.05
CA ALA A 342 -25.99 -27.39 18.61
C ALA A 342 -26.74 -28.63 18.11
N PHE A 343 -27.46 -29.30 19.01
CA PHE A 343 -28.36 -30.38 18.62
C PHE A 343 -29.53 -29.80 17.82
N VAL A 344 -29.40 -29.76 16.51
CA VAL A 344 -30.54 -29.52 15.62
C VAL A 344 -31.45 -30.75 15.71
N ARG A 345 -32.58 -30.62 16.42
CA ARG A 345 -33.68 -31.59 16.41
C ARG A 345 -34.52 -31.36 15.15
N ASP A 346 -33.97 -31.68 13.98
CA ASP A 346 -34.78 -31.81 12.77
C ASP A 346 -34.90 -33.29 12.41
N LYS A 347 -36.15 -33.78 12.34
CA LYS A 347 -36.46 -35.20 12.11
C LYS A 347 -36.59 -35.57 10.63
N TYR A 348 -36.45 -34.62 9.72
CA TYR A 348 -36.59 -34.87 8.28
C TYR A 348 -35.44 -34.21 7.53
N GLU A 349 -34.64 -35.06 6.87
CA GLU A 349 -33.48 -34.76 6.01
C GLU A 349 -32.14 -34.41 6.68
N ASN A 350 -31.28 -35.44 6.80
CA ASN A 350 -29.88 -35.34 7.25
C ASN A 350 -29.04 -34.28 6.50
N LYS A 351 -29.36 -34.01 5.23
CA LYS A 351 -28.66 -33.01 4.41
C LYS A 351 -28.98 -31.58 4.88
N LEU A 352 -30.24 -31.30 5.18
CA LEU A 352 -30.69 -29.99 5.66
C LEU A 352 -30.18 -29.70 7.07
N LYS A 353 -30.18 -30.73 7.93
CA LYS A 353 -29.56 -30.66 9.26
C LYS A 353 -28.07 -30.31 9.19
N ARG A 354 -27.30 -31.02 8.34
CA ARG A 354 -25.87 -30.73 8.15
C ARG A 354 -25.61 -29.33 7.61
N LEU A 355 -26.46 -28.83 6.72
CA LEU A 355 -26.37 -27.46 6.19
C LEU A 355 -26.60 -26.42 7.30
N ARG A 356 -27.66 -26.57 8.10
CA ARG A 356 -27.93 -25.66 9.23
C ARG A 356 -26.86 -25.71 10.31
N GLU A 357 -26.37 -26.90 10.65
CA GLU A 357 -25.23 -27.05 11.56
C GLU A 357 -24.00 -26.30 11.03
N LYS A 358 -23.72 -26.42 9.73
CA LYS A 358 -22.63 -25.67 9.08
C LYS A 358 -22.84 -24.16 9.13
N GLU A 359 -24.05 -23.67 8.86
CA GLU A 359 -24.38 -22.24 8.93
C GLU A 359 -24.19 -21.67 10.35
N ILE A 360 -24.65 -22.39 11.38
CA ILE A 360 -24.48 -22.00 12.78
C ILE A 360 -22.98 -21.95 13.15
N ILE A 361 -22.21 -22.95 12.70
CA ILE A 361 -20.75 -22.98 12.88
C ILE A 361 -20.08 -21.74 12.27
N GLU A 362 -20.40 -21.46 11.01
CA GLU A 362 -19.82 -20.35 10.28
C GLU A 362 -20.21 -19.01 10.91
N GLU A 363 -21.45 -18.85 11.37
CA GLU A 363 -21.91 -17.61 11.98
C GLU A 363 -21.29 -17.37 13.36
N GLU A 364 -21.16 -18.41 14.20
CA GLU A 364 -20.43 -18.28 15.47
C GLU A 364 -18.96 -17.92 15.26
N ALA A 365 -18.31 -18.53 14.26
CA ALA A 365 -16.92 -18.22 13.93
C ALA A 365 -16.76 -16.75 13.51
N ARG A 366 -17.68 -16.23 12.69
CA ARG A 366 -17.70 -14.82 12.30
C ARG A 366 -17.90 -13.88 13.49
N LYS A 367 -18.85 -14.19 14.39
CA LYS A 367 -19.08 -13.40 15.62
C LYS A 367 -17.83 -13.34 16.51
N ARG A 368 -17.06 -14.43 16.58
CA ARG A 368 -15.79 -14.47 17.34
C ARG A 368 -14.69 -13.63 16.69
N VAL A 369 -14.56 -13.65 15.36
CA VAL A 369 -13.64 -12.76 14.62
C VAL A 369 -14.01 -11.29 14.86
N GLU A 370 -15.28 -10.94 14.70
CA GLU A 370 -15.76 -9.57 14.91
C GLU A 370 -15.52 -9.09 16.35
N LYS A 371 -15.79 -9.95 17.35
CA LYS A 371 -15.53 -9.65 18.76
C LYS A 371 -14.04 -9.38 19.01
N ARG A 372 -13.14 -10.17 18.43
CA ARG A 372 -11.68 -9.95 18.56
C ARG A 372 -11.24 -8.61 17.97
N LEU A 373 -11.70 -8.29 16.77
CA LEU A 373 -11.39 -7.01 16.13
C LEU A 373 -11.87 -5.82 16.98
N LYS A 374 -13.08 -5.92 17.55
CA LYS A 374 -13.63 -4.90 18.47
C LYS A 374 -12.81 -4.75 19.75
N LEU A 375 -12.29 -5.84 20.30
CA LEU A 375 -11.42 -5.81 21.47
C LEU A 375 -10.04 -5.24 21.16
N GLN A 376 -9.48 -5.55 19.98
CA GLN A 376 -8.19 -5.00 19.54
C GLN A 376 -8.25 -3.48 19.40
N ASP A 377 -9.34 -2.94 18.87
CA ASP A 377 -9.58 -1.48 18.75
C ASP A 377 -9.66 -0.75 20.12
N GLN A 378 -9.70 -1.46 21.27
CA GLN A 378 -9.72 -0.83 22.60
C GLN A 378 -8.35 -0.33 23.08
N GLY A 379 -7.27 -0.77 22.45
CA GLY A 379 -5.90 -0.38 22.74
C GLY A 379 -4.89 -1.38 22.16
N MET A 380 -3.79 -0.89 21.60
CA MET A 380 -2.78 -1.72 20.93
C MET A 380 -1.35 -1.49 21.41
N SER A 381 -1.15 -0.80 22.54
CA SER A 381 0.22 -0.48 23.02
C SER A 381 1.08 -1.72 23.27
N HIS A 382 0.48 -2.88 23.56
CA HIS A 382 1.14 -4.17 23.75
C HIS A 382 1.73 -4.77 22.46
N CYS A 383 1.30 -4.30 21.29
CA CYS A 383 1.78 -4.79 20.00
C CYS A 383 3.13 -4.17 19.61
N PHE A 384 3.45 -2.98 20.12
CA PHE A 384 4.52 -2.15 19.59
C PHE A 384 5.66 -1.92 20.57
N ASN A 385 6.87 -1.77 20.04
CA ASN A 385 7.97 -1.25 20.83
C ASN A 385 7.68 0.22 21.19
N ALA A 386 7.68 0.53 22.49
CA ALA A 386 7.26 1.84 22.99
C ALA A 386 8.13 2.99 22.48
N ASP A 387 9.45 2.80 22.37
CA ASP A 387 10.37 3.83 21.86
C ASP A 387 10.15 4.09 20.37
N LEU A 388 10.03 3.03 19.56
CA LEU A 388 9.78 3.16 18.13
C LEU A 388 8.42 3.82 17.85
N LEU A 389 7.36 3.45 18.58
CA LEU A 389 6.04 4.08 18.43
C LEU A 389 6.09 5.56 18.78
N ARG A 390 6.77 5.92 19.88
CA ARG A 390 6.96 7.33 20.27
C ARG A 390 7.70 8.13 19.20
N ARG A 391 8.81 7.58 18.69
CA ARG A 391 9.58 8.19 17.59
C ARG A 391 8.74 8.36 16.33
N PHE A 392 7.87 7.40 16.04
CA PHE A 392 7.00 7.44 14.86
C PHE A 392 5.99 8.58 14.95
N ILE A 393 5.38 8.76 16.11
CA ILE A 393 4.47 9.89 16.40
C ILE A 393 5.21 11.23 16.20
N ILE A 394 6.43 11.35 16.73
CA ILE A 394 7.27 12.55 16.58
C ILE A 394 7.59 12.82 15.11
N THR A 395 7.98 11.79 14.34
CA THR A 395 8.26 11.91 12.91
C THR A 395 7.03 12.41 12.15
N ILE A 396 5.87 11.81 12.38
CA ILE A 396 4.63 12.20 11.69
C ILE A 396 4.25 13.63 12.06
N ASN A 397 4.34 14.02 13.33
CA ASN A 397 3.98 15.37 13.77
C ASN A 397 4.88 16.47 13.17
N LYS A 398 6.20 16.20 13.03
CA LYS A 398 7.15 17.15 12.42
C LYS A 398 6.81 17.53 10.98
N SER A 399 6.08 16.69 10.25
CA SER A 399 5.69 16.99 8.87
C SER A 399 4.61 18.08 8.75
N GLU A 400 3.97 18.45 9.87
CA GLU A 400 2.74 19.27 9.94
C GLU A 400 1.61 18.77 9.03
N SER A 401 1.77 17.56 8.46
CA SER A 401 0.85 16.99 7.47
C SER A 401 -0.32 16.29 8.14
N PHE A 402 -0.21 16.05 9.44
CA PHE A 402 -1.19 15.35 10.25
C PHE A 402 -1.50 16.23 11.46
N HIS A 403 -2.77 16.56 11.66
CA HIS A 403 -3.20 17.34 12.81
C HIS A 403 -3.10 16.48 14.09
N LEU A 404 -1.99 16.63 14.84
CA LEU A 404 -1.63 15.78 15.99
C LEU A 404 -1.29 16.56 17.27
N SER A 405 -1.65 17.85 17.36
CA SER A 405 -1.26 18.74 18.47
C SER A 405 -1.54 18.19 19.87
N ASP A 406 -2.55 17.35 20.04
CA ASP A 406 -3.06 16.92 21.35
C ASP A 406 -2.52 15.55 21.80
N LEU A 407 -1.47 15.02 21.15
CA LEU A 407 -0.92 13.66 21.39
C LEU A 407 0.49 13.66 22.01
N ILE A 408 1.13 14.83 22.16
CA ILE A 408 2.55 14.97 22.52
C ILE A 408 2.75 15.49 23.97
N ASP A 409 1.67 15.91 24.62
CA ASP A 409 1.63 16.14 26.08
C ASP A 409 1.41 14.82 26.83
#